data_AF-A0A952SFA8-F1
#
_entry.id   AF-A0A952SFA8-F1
#
_cell.length_a   1.000
_cell.length_b   1.000
_cell.length_c   1.000
_cell.angle_alpha   90.00
_cell.angle_beta   90.00
_cell.angle_gamma   90.00
#
_symmetry.space_group_name_H-M   'P 1'
#
loop_
_entity.id
_entity.type
_entity.pdbx_description
1 polymer ?
#
loop_
_entity_poly.entity_id
_entity_poly.type
_entity_poly.pdbx_seq_one_letter_code
_entity_poly.pdbx_strand_id
1 'polypeptide(L)'
;MGATSIFRLLILIIPLTWVVLRLLPADHSRSSHLRGVIQSAEEYKSHEETDLFLRHESLFETHYRSHYATSGQTYQHYRLAYKYGFDLAQDRDNQKMDWKRIEPLARQNWNEGIMGSWSQHQQAILYGWEQGIRNHGG
;
A
#
# COMPACT_ATOMS: atom_id res chain seq x y z
N MET A 1 6.54 -42.14 -19.09
CA MET A 1 7.95 -42.30 -19.53
C MET A 1 8.05 -41.65 -20.91
N GLY A 2 8.84 -40.64 -21.24
CA GLY A 2 9.82 -39.83 -20.53
C GLY A 2 9.80 -38.41 -21.11
N ALA A 3 10.58 -37.52 -20.50
CA ALA A 3 10.38 -36.09 -20.46
C ALA A 3 10.87 -35.28 -21.69
N THR A 4 10.19 -34.15 -21.89
CA THR A 4 10.68 -32.81 -22.28
C THR A 4 11.39 -32.57 -23.61
N SER A 5 10.69 -31.77 -24.44
CA SER A 5 11.09 -31.04 -25.63
C SER A 5 12.48 -30.40 -25.59
N ILE A 6 13.35 -30.87 -26.48
CA ILE A 6 13.84 -30.11 -27.65
C ILE A 6 13.74 -28.58 -27.52
N PHE A 7 14.79 -27.92 -27.03
CA PHE A 7 15.66 -27.11 -27.89
C PHE A 7 16.84 -26.50 -27.12
N ARG A 8 18.03 -26.85 -27.64
CA ARG A 8 19.20 -25.98 -27.90
C ARG A 8 19.85 -25.33 -26.68
N LEU A 9 20.90 -25.94 -26.11
CA LEU A 9 22.28 -25.89 -26.64
C LEU A 9 22.71 -24.45 -26.95
N LEU A 10 23.32 -23.76 -25.98
CA LEU A 10 24.38 -22.74 -26.11
C LEU A 10 24.63 -22.03 -24.75
N ILE A 11 24.92 -22.81 -23.71
CA ILE A 11 25.64 -22.32 -22.54
C ILE A 11 27.11 -22.63 -22.83
N LEU A 12 27.90 -21.67 -23.36
CA LEU A 12 29.38 -21.61 -23.29
C LEU A 12 30.08 -20.59 -24.24
N ILE A 13 29.43 -19.52 -24.71
CA ILE A 13 30.13 -18.49 -25.52
C ILE A 13 29.73 -17.07 -25.13
N ILE A 14 29.94 -16.67 -23.87
CA ILE A 14 30.17 -15.25 -23.53
C ILE A 14 31.28 -15.10 -22.46
N PRO A 15 32.50 -15.63 -22.66
CA PRO A 15 33.66 -15.12 -21.93
C PRO A 15 34.59 -14.35 -22.88
N LEU A 16 34.10 -13.40 -23.68
CA LEU A 16 35.02 -12.52 -24.44
C LEU A 16 34.42 -11.21 -24.97
N THR A 17 33.50 -10.58 -24.25
CA THR A 17 33.13 -9.17 -24.51
C THR A 17 33.40 -8.27 -23.32
N TRP A 18 33.66 -8.82 -22.14
CA TRP A 18 33.87 -8.06 -20.91
C TRP A 18 35.28 -7.49 -20.71
N VAL A 19 36.27 -7.88 -21.53
CA VAL A 19 37.69 -7.55 -21.28
C VAL A 19 38.24 -6.42 -22.15
N VAL A 20 37.57 -6.01 -23.23
CA VAL A 20 38.03 -4.90 -24.08
C VAL A 20 37.60 -3.52 -23.56
N LEU A 21 36.67 -3.44 -22.60
CA LEU A 21 36.24 -2.15 -22.00
C LEU A 21 37.01 -1.81 -20.71
N ARG A 22 38.34 -1.99 -20.71
CA ARG A 22 39.19 -1.72 -19.52
C ARG A 22 39.94 -0.37 -19.57
N LEU A 23 39.85 0.40 -20.65
CA LEU A 23 40.66 1.63 -20.80
C LEU A 23 39.91 2.80 -21.47
N LEU A 24 38.66 3.03 -21.07
CA LEU A 24 38.00 4.31 -21.33
C LEU A 24 37.63 4.91 -19.97
N PRO A 25 37.89 6.20 -19.69
CA PRO A 25 37.23 6.87 -18.59
C PRO A 25 35.76 6.91 -19.00
N ALA A 26 35.03 5.88 -18.60
CA ALA A 26 33.59 5.95 -18.57
C ALA A 26 33.30 7.04 -17.55
N ASP A 27 33.09 8.25 -18.07
CA ASP A 27 32.07 9.12 -17.52
C ASP A 27 30.83 8.22 -17.42
N HIS A 28 30.71 7.58 -16.26
CA HIS A 28 29.45 7.07 -15.80
C HIS A 28 28.68 8.35 -15.51
N SER A 29 28.18 8.97 -16.57
CA SER A 29 27.12 9.95 -16.47
C SER A 29 25.99 9.18 -15.82
N ARG A 30 26.03 9.34 -14.52
CA ARG A 30 25.23 8.79 -13.47
C ARG A 30 23.80 8.93 -13.95
N SER A 31 23.15 7.83 -14.34
CA SER A 31 21.70 7.77 -14.51
C SER A 31 21.05 7.95 -13.13
N SER A 32 21.11 9.19 -12.64
CA SER A 32 20.70 9.64 -11.32
C SER A 32 19.53 10.60 -11.38
N HIS A 33 19.00 10.89 -12.57
CA HIS A 33 18.00 11.94 -12.70
C HIS A 33 16.54 11.49 -12.51
N LEU A 34 16.25 10.19 -12.68
CA LEU A 34 14.87 9.68 -12.56
C LEU A 34 14.53 9.07 -11.19
N ARG A 35 15.54 8.70 -10.38
CA ARG A 35 15.29 8.26 -9.00
C ARG A 35 14.85 9.40 -8.10
N GLY A 36 15.40 10.60 -8.28
CA GLY A 36 15.01 11.77 -7.50
C GLY A 36 13.52 12.08 -7.67
N VAL A 37 13.02 12.14 -8.90
CA VAL A 37 11.63 12.50 -9.19
C VAL A 37 10.63 11.45 -8.67
N ILE A 38 10.92 10.15 -8.82
CA ILE A 38 10.03 9.08 -8.34
C ILE A 38 10.01 9.07 -6.80
N GLN A 39 11.17 9.19 -6.16
CA GLN A 39 11.27 9.22 -4.70
C GLN A 39 10.59 10.47 -4.12
N SER A 40 10.75 11.64 -4.77
CA SER A 40 10.04 12.86 -4.38
C SER A 40 8.53 12.74 -4.57
N ALA A 41 8.04 12.08 -5.63
CA ALA A 41 6.61 11.91 -5.87
C ALA A 41 5.96 10.92 -4.87
N GLU A 42 6.63 9.82 -4.55
CA GLU A 42 6.17 8.86 -3.54
C GLU A 42 6.19 9.45 -2.12
N GLU A 43 7.24 10.22 -1.79
CA GLU A 43 7.34 10.91 -0.50
C GLU A 43 6.32 12.04 -0.36
N TYR A 44 6.04 12.77 -1.44
CA TYR A 44 5.03 13.83 -1.46
C TYR A 44 3.61 13.26 -1.28
N LYS A 45 3.28 12.19 -1.99
CA LYS A 45 1.95 11.55 -1.90
C LYS A 45 1.71 10.92 -0.53
N SER A 46 2.71 10.27 0.05
CA SER A 46 2.58 9.65 1.37
C SER A 46 2.40 10.66 2.50
N HIS A 47 3.06 11.84 2.42
CA HIS A 47 2.82 12.93 3.37
C HIS A 47 1.40 13.48 3.24
N GLU A 48 0.90 13.72 2.02
CA GLU A 48 -0.47 14.23 1.82
C GLU A 48 -1.53 13.26 2.35
N GLU A 49 -1.40 11.96 2.06
CA GLU A 49 -2.29 10.92 2.60
C GLU A 49 -2.24 10.85 4.12
N THR A 50 -1.03 10.99 4.68
CA THR A 50 -0.84 11.05 6.14
C THR A 50 -1.52 12.28 6.73
N ASP A 51 -1.33 13.46 6.16
CA ASP A 51 -1.94 14.71 6.60
C ASP A 51 -3.47 14.64 6.53
N LEU A 52 -4.02 14.04 5.47
CA LEU A 52 -5.45 13.80 5.33
C LEU A 52 -5.97 12.89 6.44
N PHE A 53 -5.29 11.78 6.72
CA PHE A 53 -5.67 10.90 7.83
C PHE A 53 -5.62 11.63 9.17
N LEU A 54 -4.53 12.37 9.46
CA LEU A 54 -4.34 13.09 10.72
C LEU A 54 -5.44 14.14 10.95
N ARG A 55 -5.91 14.82 9.91
CA ARG A 55 -7.07 15.74 10.01
C ARG A 55 -8.34 15.06 10.52
N HIS A 56 -8.50 13.76 10.26
CA HIS A 56 -9.67 12.97 10.67
C HIS A 56 -9.42 12.14 11.94
N GLU A 57 -8.20 12.16 12.49
CA GLU A 57 -7.80 11.31 13.61
C GLU A 57 -8.70 11.51 14.84
N SER A 58 -9.13 12.74 15.11
CA SER A 58 -10.05 13.07 16.22
C SER A 58 -11.42 12.39 16.08
N LEU A 59 -11.92 12.21 14.86
CA LEU A 59 -13.17 11.48 14.60
C LEU A 59 -12.99 9.99 14.90
N PHE A 60 -11.85 9.43 14.51
CA PHE A 60 -11.52 8.02 14.77
C PHE A 60 -11.30 7.75 16.26
N GLU A 61 -10.64 8.66 16.98
CA GLU A 61 -10.53 8.57 18.44
C GLU A 61 -11.89 8.62 19.12
N THR A 62 -12.78 9.51 18.67
CA THR A 62 -14.14 9.63 19.21
C THR A 62 -14.94 8.36 18.96
N HIS A 63 -14.92 7.83 17.74
CA HIS A 63 -15.58 6.56 17.41
C HIS A 63 -15.00 5.41 18.24
N TYR A 64 -13.68 5.34 18.38
CA TYR A 64 -13.03 4.35 19.23
C TYR A 64 -13.49 4.44 20.70
N ARG A 65 -13.55 5.64 21.27
CA ARG A 65 -13.99 5.82 22.67
C ARG A 65 -15.42 5.33 22.88
N SER A 66 -16.30 5.54 21.91
CA SER A 66 -17.70 5.13 21.98
C SER A 66 -17.93 3.63 21.78
N HIS A 67 -17.09 2.96 20.99
CA HIS A 67 -17.34 1.56 20.57
C HIS A 67 -16.36 0.54 21.17
N TYR A 68 -15.12 0.94 21.46
CA TYR A 68 -14.03 0.02 21.79
C TYR A 68 -13.30 0.36 23.08
N ALA A 69 -13.65 1.44 23.79
CA ALA A 69 -12.98 1.80 25.05
C ALA A 69 -13.03 0.68 26.11
N THR A 70 -14.08 -0.14 26.11
CA THR A 70 -14.25 -1.26 27.04
C THR A 70 -13.67 -2.58 26.52
N SER A 71 -13.10 -2.61 25.32
CA SER A 71 -12.53 -3.83 24.71
C SER A 71 -11.23 -4.30 25.38
N GLY A 72 -10.60 -3.44 26.20
CA GLY A 72 -9.29 -3.68 26.80
C GLY A 72 -8.11 -3.47 25.84
N GLN A 73 -8.37 -3.22 24.55
CA GLN A 73 -7.34 -2.80 23.59
C GLN A 73 -7.14 -1.30 23.64
N THR A 74 -6.07 -0.81 23.01
CA THR A 74 -5.79 0.63 22.90
C THR A 74 -6.29 1.20 21.57
N TYR A 75 -6.39 2.52 21.47
CA TYR A 75 -6.69 3.18 20.19
C TYR A 75 -5.72 2.76 19.09
N GLN A 76 -4.43 2.61 19.41
CA GLN A 76 -3.39 2.21 18.45
C GLN A 76 -3.66 0.84 17.83
N HIS A 77 -4.32 -0.07 18.55
CA HIS A 77 -4.75 -1.36 18.01
C HIS A 77 -5.74 -1.19 16.85
N TYR A 78 -6.69 -0.25 16.97
CA TYR A 78 -7.70 0.04 15.96
C TYR A 78 -7.28 1.10 14.94
N ARG A 79 -6.24 1.89 15.23
CA ARG A 79 -5.78 2.99 14.38
C ARG A 79 -5.45 2.52 12.96
N LEU A 80 -4.79 1.38 12.82
CA LEU A 80 -4.48 0.78 11.53
C LEU A 80 -5.74 0.37 10.74
N ALA A 81 -6.80 -0.06 11.43
CA ALA A 81 -8.07 -0.39 10.80
C ALA A 81 -8.76 0.85 10.21
N TYR A 82 -8.82 1.95 10.98
CA TYR A 82 -9.35 3.22 10.47
C TYR A 82 -8.53 3.73 9.29
N LYS A 83 -7.20 3.69 9.39
CA LYS A 83 -6.32 4.12 8.30
C LYS A 83 -6.54 3.29 7.04
N TYR A 84 -6.59 1.97 7.18
CA TYR A 84 -6.83 1.09 6.04
C TYR A 84 -8.17 1.38 5.35
N GLY A 85 -9.24 1.58 6.12
CA GLY A 85 -10.53 2.01 5.59
C GLY A 85 -10.46 3.34 4.86
N PHE A 86 -9.83 4.34 5.48
CA PHE A 86 -9.67 5.67 4.92
C PHE A 86 -8.88 5.64 3.61
N ASP A 87 -7.78 4.88 3.57
CA ASP A 87 -6.94 4.70 2.37
C ASP A 87 -7.72 4.02 1.23
N LEU A 88 -8.60 3.05 1.53
CA LEU A 88 -9.48 2.44 0.51
C LEU A 88 -10.37 3.47 -0.19
N ALA A 89 -10.80 4.51 0.52
CA ALA A 89 -11.62 5.59 -0.04
C ALA A 89 -10.82 6.64 -0.84
N GLN A 90 -9.49 6.61 -0.79
CA GLN A 90 -8.64 7.49 -1.60
C GLN A 90 -8.54 7.02 -3.06
N ASP A 91 -8.83 5.74 -3.31
CA ASP A 91 -8.91 5.20 -4.67
C ASP A 91 -10.20 5.69 -5.38
N ARG A 92 -10.03 6.32 -6.54
CA ARG A 92 -11.13 6.88 -7.34
C ARG A 92 -12.13 5.84 -7.83
N ASP A 93 -11.70 4.60 -8.01
CA ASP A 93 -12.61 3.53 -8.43
C ASP A 93 -13.48 3.07 -7.27
N ASN A 94 -12.90 3.00 -6.07
CA ASN A 94 -13.62 2.66 -4.84
C ASN A 94 -14.62 3.76 -4.44
N GLN A 95 -14.32 5.03 -4.74
CA GLN A 95 -15.24 6.16 -4.45
C GLN A 95 -16.60 6.05 -5.13
N LYS A 96 -16.69 5.33 -6.25
CA LYS A 96 -17.93 5.15 -7.03
C LYS A 96 -18.71 3.91 -6.63
N MET A 97 -18.19 3.13 -5.68
CA MET A 97 -18.75 1.85 -5.29
C MET A 97 -19.30 1.90 -3.87
N ASP A 98 -20.35 1.13 -3.61
CA ASP A 98 -20.85 0.93 -2.25
C ASP A 98 -19.94 -0.02 -1.47
N TRP A 99 -19.93 0.12 -0.14
CA TRP A 99 -19.19 -0.75 0.77
C TRP A 99 -19.41 -2.24 0.49
N LYS A 100 -20.64 -2.66 0.16
CA LYS A 100 -20.96 -4.07 -0.14
C LYS A 100 -20.14 -4.67 -1.30
N ARG A 101 -19.65 -3.84 -2.22
CA ARG A 101 -18.80 -4.27 -3.35
C ARG A 101 -17.32 -4.28 -2.98
N ILE A 102 -16.90 -3.36 -2.11
CA ILE A 102 -15.50 -3.17 -1.70
C ILE A 102 -15.12 -4.13 -0.57
N GLU A 103 -16.05 -4.41 0.35
CA GLU A 103 -15.82 -5.22 1.55
C GLU A 103 -15.13 -6.57 1.28
N PRO A 104 -15.54 -7.37 0.28
CA PRO A 104 -14.88 -8.65 0.02
C PRO A 104 -13.41 -8.48 -0.37
N LEU A 105 -13.10 -7.46 -1.17
CA LEU A 105 -11.73 -7.14 -1.59
C LEU A 105 -10.93 -6.58 -0.41
N ALA A 106 -11.53 -5.68 0.37
CA ALA A 106 -10.93 -5.13 1.59
C ALA A 106 -10.55 -6.24 2.58
N ARG A 107 -11.43 -7.23 2.76
CA ARG A 107 -11.18 -8.41 3.60
C ARG A 107 -10.07 -9.29 3.05
N GLN A 108 -10.06 -9.53 1.74
CA GLN A 108 -9.01 -10.34 1.10
C GLN A 108 -7.62 -9.75 1.30
N ASN A 109 -7.52 -8.42 1.26
CA ASN A 109 -6.25 -7.70 1.38
C ASN A 109 -5.86 -7.40 2.84
N TRP A 110 -6.74 -7.70 3.80
CA TRP A 110 -6.46 -7.50 5.22
C TRP A 110 -5.49 -8.55 5.76
N ASN A 111 -4.40 -8.11 6.40
CA ASN A 111 -3.41 -9.02 6.98
C ASN A 111 -3.68 -9.24 8.47
N GLU A 112 -4.35 -10.34 8.81
CA GLU A 112 -4.70 -10.64 10.19
C GLU A 112 -3.50 -10.90 11.11
N GLY A 113 -2.36 -11.34 10.56
CA GLY A 113 -1.15 -11.60 11.33
C GLY A 113 -0.47 -10.33 11.84
N ILE A 114 -0.69 -9.20 11.18
CA ILE A 114 -0.10 -7.90 11.53
C ILE A 114 -1.13 -6.97 12.16
N MET A 115 -2.36 -6.99 11.63
CA MET A 115 -3.39 -5.99 11.94
C MET A 115 -4.48 -6.53 12.88
N GLY A 116 -4.43 -7.81 13.25
CA GLY A 116 -5.45 -8.47 14.07
C GLY A 116 -6.63 -9.00 13.26
N SER A 117 -7.57 -9.68 13.92
CA SER A 117 -8.66 -10.37 13.21
C SER A 117 -9.57 -9.40 12.45
N TRP A 118 -10.01 -9.79 11.25
CA TRP A 118 -10.94 -8.99 10.44
C TRP A 118 -12.24 -8.71 11.20
N SER A 119 -12.82 -9.74 11.83
CA SER A 119 -14.10 -9.64 12.54
C SER A 119 -14.10 -8.55 13.63
N GLN A 120 -12.97 -8.41 14.34
CA GLN A 120 -12.82 -7.40 15.38
C GLN A 120 -12.67 -5.98 14.81
N HIS A 121 -12.10 -5.84 13.62
CA HIS A 121 -11.70 -4.55 13.05
C HIS A 121 -12.62 -4.04 11.93
N GLN A 122 -13.45 -4.90 11.34
CA GLN A 122 -14.27 -4.57 10.16
C GLN A 122 -15.09 -3.29 10.33
N GLN A 123 -15.67 -3.06 11.51
CA GLN A 123 -16.48 -1.85 11.76
C GLN A 123 -15.62 -0.58 11.80
N ALA A 124 -14.39 -0.66 12.33
CA ALA A 124 -13.45 0.47 12.29
C ALA A 124 -12.97 0.73 10.85
N ILE A 125 -12.76 -0.32 10.05
CA ILE A 125 -12.42 -0.20 8.62
C ILE A 125 -13.56 0.49 7.87
N LEU A 126 -14.80 0.04 8.06
CA LEU A 126 -15.98 0.66 7.45
C LEU A 126 -16.07 2.14 7.82
N TYR A 127 -15.94 2.47 9.10
CA TYR A 127 -16.00 3.87 9.54
C TYR A 127 -14.90 4.73 8.92
N GLY A 128 -13.68 4.20 8.81
CA GLY A 128 -12.56 4.85 8.13
C GLY A 128 -12.89 5.15 6.67
N TRP A 129 -13.44 4.15 5.96
CA TRP A 129 -13.86 4.28 4.56
C TRP A 129 -14.95 5.35 4.40
N GLU A 130 -15.97 5.35 5.26
CA GLU A 130 -17.03 6.36 5.23
C GLU A 130 -16.50 7.78 5.42
N GLN A 131 -15.54 8.00 6.34
CA GLN A 131 -14.93 9.33 6.50
C GLN A 131 -14.12 9.74 5.27
N GLY A 132 -13.39 8.80 4.66
CA GLY A 132 -12.65 9.08 3.43
C GLY A 132 -13.58 9.46 2.26
N ILE A 133 -14.70 8.75 2.09
CA ILE A 133 -15.69 9.10 1.06
C ILE A 133 -16.27 10.50 1.29
N ARG A 134 -16.60 10.84 2.54
CA ARG A 134 -17.14 12.16 2.90
C ARG A 134 -16.17 13.30 2.60
N ASN A 135 -14.86 13.05 2.73
CA ASN A 135 -13.83 14.02 2.37
C ASN A 135 -13.84 14.35 0.86
N HIS A 136 -14.26 13.43 -0.02
CA HIS A 136 -14.34 13.64 -1.47
C HIS A 136 -15.73 14.11 -1.96
N GLY A 137 -16.75 14.05 -1.11
CA GLY A 137 -18.14 14.38 -1.45
C GLY A 137 -18.56 15.83 -1.17
N GLY A 138 -17.60 16.75 -0.95
CA GLY A 138 -17.82 18.17 -0.64
C GLY A 138 -17.57 19.09 -1.83
#